data_AF-A0A7C2VQL2-F1
#
_entry.id   AF-A0A7C2VQL2-F1
#
_cell.length_a   1.000
_cell.length_b   1.000
_cell.length_c   1.000
_cell.angle_alpha   90.00
_cell.angle_beta   90.00
_cell.angle_gamma   90.00
#
_symmetry.space_group_name_H-M   'P 1'
#
loop_
_entity.id
_entity.type
_entity.pdbx_description
1 polymer ?
#
loop_
_entity_poly.entity_id
_entity_poly.type
_entity_poly.pdbx_seq_one_letter_code
_entity_poly.pdbx_strand_id
1 'polypeptide(L)' 'MELFKYGGYIGKVLRVELTTSNIKTEPLKEEYVKKFIGGRGLAAKMLFDELSAKTNPFSPQN' A
#
# COMPACT_ATOMS: atom_id res chain seq x y z
N MET A 1 -9.80 7.62 -18.33
CA MET A 1 -9.26 7.24 -17.00
C MET A 1 -8.66 8.52 -16.44
N GLU A 2 -9.14 9.02 -15.29
CA GLU A 2 -8.51 10.21 -14.70
C GLU A 2 -7.04 9.91 -14.42
N LEU A 3 -6.17 10.79 -14.91
CA LEU A 3 -4.76 10.72 -14.65
C LEU A 3 -4.53 11.09 -13.19
N PHE A 4 -3.78 10.25 -12.48
CA PHE A 4 -3.39 10.57 -11.12
C PHE A 4 -2.57 11.86 -11.12
N LYS A 5 -2.86 12.76 -10.18
CA LYS A 5 -2.34 14.13 -10.13
C LYS A 5 -0.81 14.24 -10.23
N TYR A 6 -0.09 13.26 -9.69
CA TYR A 6 1.36 13.23 -9.68
C TYR A 6 1.89 12.30 -10.77
N GLY A 7 2.69 12.85 -11.69
CA GLY A 7 3.41 12.07 -12.71
C GLY A 7 4.37 11.07 -12.07
N GLY A 8 4.62 9.93 -12.75
CA GLY A 8 5.44 8.83 -12.23
C GLY A 8 4.69 7.81 -11.37
N TYR A 9 3.42 8.08 -11.04
CA TYR A 9 2.55 7.17 -10.29
C TYR A 9 1.38 6.70 -11.16
N ILE A 10 1.06 5.41 -11.10
CA ILE A 10 -0.15 4.86 -11.74
C ILE A 10 -1.44 5.23 -10.97
N GLY A 11 -1.32 5.68 -9.72
CA GLY A 11 -2.44 6.05 -8.87
C GLY A 11 -3.24 4.88 -8.29
N LYS A 12 -2.71 3.65 -8.35
CA LYS A 12 -3.39 2.42 -7.91
C LYS A 12 -2.46 1.56 -7.05
N VAL A 13 -3.06 0.85 -6.10
CA VAL A 13 -2.42 -0.16 -5.24
C VAL A 13 -3.17 -1.47 -5.42
N LEU A 14 -2.45 -2.55 -5.77
CA LEU A 14 -3.01 -3.89 -5.81
C LEU A 14 -2.95 -4.50 -4.41
N ARG A 15 -4.06 -5.04 -3.92
CA ARG A 15 -4.13 -5.80 -2.67
C ARG A 15 -4.46 -7.24 -2.98
N VAL A 16 -3.65 -8.15 -2.48
CA VAL A 16 -3.77 -9.60 -2.70
C VAL A 16 -3.80 -10.27 -1.34
N GLU A 17 -4.89 -10.98 -1.03
CA GLU A 17 -5.00 -11.82 0.16
C GLU A 17 -4.75 -13.28 -0.24
N LEU A 18 -3.60 -13.80 0.12
CA LEU A 18 -3.14 -15.12 -0.35
C LEU A 18 -3.97 -16.27 0.26
N THR A 19 -4.52 -16.10 1.46
CA THR A 19 -5.32 -17.14 2.13
C THR A 19 -6.64 -17.41 1.40
N THR A 20 -7.26 -16.36 0.86
CA THR A 20 -8.57 -16.43 0.20
C THR A 20 -8.50 -16.30 -1.32
N SER A 21 -7.30 -16.07 -1.85
CA SER A 21 -7.08 -15.73 -3.27
C SER A 21 -7.86 -14.49 -3.75
N ASN A 22 -8.24 -13.60 -2.82
CA ASN A 22 -8.96 -12.38 -3.16
C ASN A 22 -8.01 -11.30 -3.68
N ILE A 23 -8.41 -10.64 -4.77
CA ILE A 23 -7.65 -9.57 -5.40
C ILE A 23 -8.54 -8.35 -5.53
N LYS A 24 -8.05 -7.19 -5.07
CA LYS A 24 -8.71 -5.89 -5.26
C LYS A 24 -7.71 -4.81 -5.63
N THR A 25 -8.21 -3.76 -6.28
CA THR A 25 -7.42 -2.56 -6.58
C THR A 25 -7.99 -1.39 -5.79
N GLU A 26 -7.11 -0.67 -5.09
CA GLU A 26 -7.45 0.53 -4.32
C GLU A 26 -6.78 1.77 -4.93
N PRO A 27 -7.39 2.96 -4.85
CA PRO A 27 -6.72 4.19 -5.27
C PRO A 27 -5.55 4.52 -4.33
N LEU A 28 -4.42 4.94 -4.89
CA LEU A 28 -3.29 5.45 -4.10
C LEU A 28 -3.67 6.80 -3.48
N LYS A 29 -3.56 6.93 -2.16
CA LYS A 29 -3.86 8.20 -1.48
C LYS A 29 -2.86 9.29 -1.87
N GLU A 30 -3.34 10.41 -2.40
CA GLU A 30 -2.51 11.56 -2.78
C GLU A 30 -1.64 12.07 -1.62
N GLU A 31 -2.19 12.07 -0.39
CA GLU A 31 -1.44 12.52 0.77
C GLU A 31 -0.23 11.65 1.09
N TYR A 32 -0.27 10.35 0.76
CA TYR A 32 0.86 9.46 1.01
C TYR A 32 1.98 9.75 0.01
N VAL A 33 1.64 10.01 -1.25
CA VAL A 33 2.60 10.43 -2.27
C VAL A 33 3.25 11.76 -1.89
N LYS A 34 2.46 12.73 -1.42
CA LYS A 34 2.99 14.04 -0.99
C LYS A 34 3.94 13.94 0.21
N LYS A 35 3.63 13.08 1.19
CA LYS A 35 4.39 12.98 2.45
C LYS A 35 5.58 12.01 2.36
N PHE A 36 5.45 10.94 1.57
CA PHE A 36 6.38 9.81 1.59
C PHE A 36 6.97 9.46 0.22
N ILE A 37 6.58 10.21 -0.83
CA ILE A 37 7.03 10.04 -2.22
C ILE A 37 6.57 8.69 -2.76
N GLY A 38 7.33 7.63 -2.49
CA GLY A 38 7.08 6.29 -3.00
C GLY A 38 8.07 5.28 -2.42
N GLY A 39 8.13 4.10 -3.03
CA GLY A 39 9.08 3.05 -2.68
C GLY A 39 9.10 2.78 -1.17
N ARG A 40 10.29 2.88 -0.55
CA ARG A 40 10.49 2.60 0.88
C ARG A 40 9.63 3.47 1.80
N GLY A 41 9.41 4.74 1.47
CA GLY A 41 8.67 5.67 2.34
C GLY A 41 7.20 5.31 2.39
N LEU A 42 6.63 5.01 1.22
CA LEU A 42 5.24 4.56 1.10
C LEU A 42 5.03 3.20 1.77
N ALA A 43 5.95 2.25 1.56
CA ALA A 43 5.90 0.94 2.20
C ALA A 43 5.95 1.04 3.73
N ALA A 44 6.85 1.87 4.28
CA ALA A 44 6.95 2.08 5.73
C ALA A 44 5.66 2.67 6.32
N LYS A 45 5.01 3.63 5.62
CA LYS A 45 3.71 4.17 6.07
C LYS A 45 2.61 3.13 6.07
N MET A 46 2.53 2.30 5.01
CA MET A 46 1.54 1.23 4.91
C MET A 46 1.72 0.21 6.03
N LEU A 47 2.96 -0.25 6.27
CA LEU A 47 3.26 -1.16 7.37
C LEU A 47 2.93 -0.55 8.73
N PHE A 48 3.26 0.73 8.95
CA PHE A 48 2.94 1.42 10.20
C PHE A 48 1.43 1.50 10.47
N ASP A 49 0.61 1.68 9.45
CA ASP A 49 -0.85 1.77 9.59
C ASP A 49 -1.53 0.42 9.74
N GLU A 50 -1.02 -0.61 9.03
CA GLU A 50 -1.74 -1.86 8.80
C GLU A 50 -1.18 -3.03 9.64
N LEU A 51 0.07 -2.95 10.11
CA LEU A 51 0.73 -4.02 10.84
C LEU A 51 0.86 -3.68 12.33
N SER A 52 0.48 -4.62 13.20
CA SER A 52 0.78 -4.51 14.62
C SER A 52 2.29 -4.65 14.88
N ALA A 53 2.84 -3.86 15.80
CA ALA A 53 4.23 -4.02 16.23
C ALA A 53 4.54 -5.39 16.87
N LYS A 54 3.51 -6.17 17.23
CA LYS A 54 3.63 -7.52 17.79
C LYS A 54 3.41 -8.63 16.74
N THR A 55 3.22 -8.30 15.47
CA THR A 55 3.00 -9.31 14.43
C THR A 55 4.21 -10.24 14.33
N ASN A 56 3.94 -11.55 14.28
CA ASN A 56 4.98 -12.55 14.09
C ASN A 56 5.47 -12.48 12.62
N PRO A 57 6.80 -12.43 12.37
CA PRO A 57 7.34 -12.33 11.01
C PRO A 57 6.93 -13.45 10.05
N PHE A 58 6.51 -14.61 10.56
CA PHE A 58 6.10 -15.76 9.76
C PHE A 58 4.59 -16.03 9.81
N SER A 59 3.77 -15.15 10.39
CA SER A 59 2.32 -15.32 10.36
C SER A 59 1.71 -14.78 9.07
N PRO A 60 0.50 -15.23 8.68
CA PRO A 60 -0.20 -14.73 7.48
C PRO A 60 -0.52 -13.22 7.49
N GLN A 61 -0.32 -12.53 8.61
CA GLN A 61 -0.55 -11.10 8.74
C GLN A 61 0.67 -10.26 8.35
N ASN A 62 1.85 -10.87 8.17
CA ASN A 62 3.07 -10.20 7.71
C ASN A 62 3.29 -10.36 6.20
#